data_AF-A0A496LAK2-F1
#
_entry.id   AF-A0A496LAK2-F1
#
_cell.length_a   1.000
_cell.length_b   1.000
_cell.length_c   1.000
_cell.angle_alpha   90.00
_cell.angle_beta   90.00
_cell.angle_gamma   90.00
#
_symmetry.space_group_name_H-M   'P 1'
#
loop_
_entity.id
_entity.type
_entity.pdbx_description
1 polymer ?
#
loop_
_entity_poly.entity_id
_entity_poly.type
_entity_poly.pdbx_seq_one_letter_code
_entity_poly.pdbx_strand_id
1 'polypeptide(L)'
;MPYRRLPNTDAARLAALEAITDIKQSEFKDPVLSAELLNKAEAQFIVFRHQQDLYRQAVDRWQDNNLKYRDIIVNLTRNIIDFVKAYYTALETGEIGEESRRYYNITDYEIPDLSCEVQILDWAKRLVEGERRRIFEGGIPITNPTISNLSIYYDRLEDLNFSQNTSKNTIDYTREKLIKERQKTDDLIRNLWNTIEAAFEHLSFEERIEECRKYGVVYYDRPSERTARNNNSFESTTKQQKHEYHKSKSRTSKLLNQKVVLLEIPFDDL
;
A
#
# COMPACT_ATOMS: atom_id res chain seq x y z
N MET A 1 -21.55 -19.26 25.24
CA MET A 1 -21.35 -17.86 25.62
C MET A 1 -20.48 -17.18 24.57
N PRO A 2 -21.07 -16.29 23.74
CA PRO A 2 -20.31 -15.40 22.88
C PRO A 2 -19.26 -14.62 23.68
N TYR A 3 -18.11 -14.41 23.05
CA TYR A 3 -17.00 -13.68 23.64
C TYR A 3 -16.73 -12.39 22.87
N ARG A 4 -16.26 -11.38 23.59
CA ARG A 4 -15.87 -10.07 23.04
C ARG A 4 -14.46 -10.16 22.46
N ARG A 5 -14.25 -9.58 21.28
CA ARG A 5 -12.91 -9.39 20.70
C ARG A 5 -12.75 -7.94 20.27
N LEU A 6 -11.65 -7.32 20.68
CA LEU A 6 -11.34 -5.97 20.22
C LEU A 6 -11.19 -5.93 18.69
N PRO A 7 -11.54 -4.80 18.05
CA PRO A 7 -11.35 -4.62 16.63
C PRO A 7 -9.91 -4.91 16.21
N ASN A 8 -9.73 -5.69 15.15
CA ASN A 8 -8.42 -6.03 14.63
C ASN A 8 -8.01 -5.15 13.44
N THR A 9 -8.98 -4.68 12.66
CA THR A 9 -8.75 -3.78 11.51
C THR A 9 -9.00 -2.33 11.87
N ASP A 10 -8.35 -1.41 11.16
CA ASP A 10 -8.53 0.02 11.39
C ASP A 10 -9.94 0.49 11.03
N ALA A 11 -10.55 -0.10 9.99
CA ALA A 11 -11.96 0.11 9.65
C ALA A 11 -12.89 -0.28 10.81
N ALA A 12 -12.65 -1.41 11.47
CA ALA A 12 -13.47 -1.84 12.61
C ALA A 12 -13.24 -0.95 13.85
N ARG A 13 -12.02 -0.44 14.07
CA ARG A 13 -11.73 0.55 15.12
C ARG A 13 -12.51 1.85 14.88
N LEU A 14 -12.51 2.34 13.65
CA LEU A 14 -13.27 3.54 13.27
C LEU A 14 -14.77 3.32 13.44
N ALA A 15 -15.32 2.20 12.97
CA ALA A 15 -16.74 1.89 13.13
C ALA A 15 -17.15 1.80 14.61
N ALA A 16 -16.29 1.24 15.47
CA ALA A 16 -16.55 1.17 16.90
C ALA A 16 -16.56 2.55 17.57
N LEU A 17 -15.69 3.47 17.15
CA LEU A 17 -15.68 4.85 17.65
C LEU A 17 -16.83 5.67 17.06
N GLU A 18 -17.17 5.46 15.77
CA GLU A 18 -18.26 6.13 15.07
C GLU A 18 -19.61 5.84 15.73
N ALA A 19 -19.86 4.57 16.10
CA ALA A 19 -21.06 4.19 16.85
C ALA A 19 -21.21 4.98 18.15
N ILE A 20 -20.10 5.25 18.87
CA ILE A 20 -20.13 6.03 20.11
C ILE A 20 -20.34 7.53 19.85
N THR A 21 -19.74 8.07 18.78
CA THR A 21 -19.93 9.47 18.40
C THR A 21 -21.36 9.75 17.93
N ASP A 22 -21.98 8.81 17.22
CA ASP A 22 -23.35 8.94 16.73
C ASP A 22 -24.34 9.00 17.91
N ILE A 23 -24.11 8.21 18.96
CA ILE A 23 -24.96 8.23 20.15
C ILE A 23 -24.82 9.56 20.89
N LYS A 24 -23.61 10.13 20.97
CA LYS A 24 -23.40 11.47 21.52
C LYS A 24 -24.18 12.55 20.76
N GLN A 25 -24.28 12.43 19.44
CA GLN A 25 -24.99 13.37 18.57
C GLN A 25 -26.52 13.18 18.59
N SER A 26 -26.99 12.06 19.13
CA SER A 26 -28.42 11.80 19.32
C SER A 26 -29.04 12.80 20.32
N GLU A 27 -30.30 13.17 20.12
CA GLU A 27 -31.04 14.08 21.00
C GLU A 27 -31.24 13.52 22.43
N PHE A 28 -31.05 12.21 22.61
CA PHE A 28 -31.16 11.55 23.90
C PHE A 28 -29.85 11.65 24.68
N LYS A 29 -29.91 12.23 25.89
CA LYS A 29 -28.79 12.16 26.83
C LYS A 29 -28.54 10.72 27.21
N ASP A 30 -27.42 10.19 26.76
CA ASP A 30 -26.94 8.87 27.12
C ASP A 30 -26.77 8.78 28.65
N PRO A 31 -27.45 7.84 29.34
CA PRO A 31 -27.32 7.68 30.79
C PRO A 31 -26.10 6.81 31.17
N VAL A 32 -25.50 6.13 30.19
CA VAL A 32 -24.50 5.06 30.40
C VAL A 32 -23.06 5.60 30.37
N LEU A 33 -22.76 6.50 29.45
CA LEU A 33 -21.42 7.01 29.22
C LEU A 33 -21.26 8.42 29.79
N SER A 34 -20.14 8.66 30.47
CA SER A 34 -19.82 10.01 30.96
C SER A 34 -19.51 10.94 29.78
N ALA A 35 -19.84 12.23 29.93
CA ALA A 35 -19.51 13.24 28.93
C ALA A 35 -18.00 13.31 28.64
N GLU A 36 -17.16 13.02 29.64
CA GLU A 36 -15.71 12.93 29.46
C GLU A 36 -15.31 11.80 28.51
N LEU A 37 -15.87 10.60 28.67
CA LEU A 37 -15.58 9.46 27.80
C LEU A 37 -16.10 9.69 26.37
N LEU A 38 -17.28 10.29 26.21
CA LEU A 38 -17.83 10.64 24.90
C LEU A 38 -16.97 11.68 24.17
N ASN A 39 -16.48 12.71 24.89
CA ASN A 39 -15.55 13.69 24.33
C ASN A 39 -14.21 13.06 23.93
N LYS A 40 -13.67 12.14 24.74
CA LYS A 40 -12.45 11.40 24.40
C LYS A 40 -12.63 10.52 23.18
N ALA A 41 -13.78 9.83 23.05
CA ALA A 41 -14.10 8.99 21.90
C ALA A 41 -14.15 9.80 20.60
N GLU A 42 -14.84 10.94 20.61
CA GLU A 42 -14.93 11.83 19.44
C GLU A 42 -13.56 12.42 19.05
N ALA A 43 -12.80 12.91 20.03
CA ALA A 43 -11.46 13.43 19.77
C ALA A 43 -10.55 12.35 19.16
N GLN A 44 -10.60 11.12 19.70
CA GLN A 44 -9.81 10.01 19.18
C GLN A 44 -10.28 9.56 17.80
N PHE A 45 -11.59 9.57 17.52
CA PHE A 45 -12.13 9.26 16.19
C PHE A 45 -11.56 10.19 15.12
N ILE A 46 -11.59 11.51 15.37
CA ILE A 46 -11.07 12.51 14.45
C ILE A 46 -9.57 12.32 14.21
N VAL A 47 -8.79 12.15 15.29
CA VAL A 47 -7.34 11.97 15.22
C VAL A 47 -6.99 10.67 14.47
N PHE A 48 -7.62 9.55 14.82
CA PHE A 48 -7.34 8.25 14.24
C PHE A 48 -7.69 8.20 12.75
N ARG A 49 -8.87 8.73 12.37
CA ARG A 49 -9.29 8.85 10.96
C ARG A 49 -8.30 9.68 10.17
N HIS A 50 -7.88 10.82 10.72
CA HIS A 50 -6.89 11.67 10.07
C HIS A 50 -5.54 10.96 9.86
N GLN A 51 -5.03 10.23 10.87
CA GLN A 51 -3.79 9.45 10.70
C GLN A 51 -3.92 8.35 9.65
N GLN A 52 -5.07 7.67 9.60
CA GLN A 52 -5.34 6.66 8.57
C GLN A 52 -5.35 7.26 7.17
N ASP A 53 -6.02 8.41 6.99
CA ASP A 53 -6.06 9.12 5.71
C ASP A 53 -4.67 9.59 5.27
N LEU A 54 -3.84 10.09 6.20
CA LEU A 54 -2.46 10.48 5.90
C LEU A 54 -1.61 9.30 5.44
N TYR A 55 -1.73 8.16 6.12
CA TYR A 55 -1.01 6.94 5.72
C TYR A 55 -1.47 6.45 4.33
N ARG A 56 -2.78 6.40 4.08
CA ARG A 56 -3.33 6.02 2.78
C ARG A 56 -2.82 6.93 1.67
N GLN A 57 -2.88 8.25 1.86
CA GLN A 57 -2.38 9.23 0.87
C GLN A 57 -0.88 9.07 0.60
N ALA A 58 -0.08 8.78 1.62
CA ALA A 58 1.36 8.55 1.46
C ALA A 58 1.64 7.29 0.62
N VAL A 59 0.88 6.22 0.85
CA VAL A 59 0.96 4.97 0.08
C VAL A 59 0.51 5.18 -1.36
N ASP A 60 -0.63 5.83 -1.59
CA ASP A 60 -1.17 6.10 -2.93
C ASP A 60 -0.16 6.90 -3.77
N ARG A 61 0.41 7.96 -3.17
CA ARG A 61 1.46 8.77 -3.81
C ARG A 61 2.70 7.96 -4.17
N TRP A 62 3.11 7.04 -3.30
CA TRP A 62 4.24 6.15 -3.57
C TRP A 62 3.95 5.20 -4.73
N GLN A 63 2.73 4.64 -4.80
CA GLN A 63 2.30 3.76 -5.89
C GLN A 63 2.29 4.50 -7.24
N ASP A 64 1.72 5.70 -7.29
CA ASP A 64 1.70 6.53 -8.50
C ASP A 64 3.10 6.86 -8.99
N ASN A 65 4.01 7.19 -8.07
CA ASN A 65 5.41 7.44 -8.38
C ASN A 65 6.14 6.17 -8.85
N ASN A 66 5.79 5.00 -8.32
CA ASN A 66 6.39 3.72 -8.72
C ASN A 66 6.00 3.35 -10.16
N LEU A 67 4.77 3.65 -10.59
CA LEU A 67 4.35 3.42 -11.98
C LEU A 67 5.17 4.27 -12.97
N LYS A 68 5.35 5.56 -12.67
CA LYS A 68 6.19 6.47 -13.48
C LYS A 68 7.65 6.02 -13.51
N TYR A 69 8.15 5.60 -12.36
CA TYR A 69 9.53 5.12 -12.20
C TYR A 69 9.83 3.90 -13.10
N ARG A 70 8.91 2.94 -13.19
CA ARG A 70 9.06 1.78 -14.09
C ARG A 70 9.17 2.16 -15.55
N ASP A 71 8.29 3.07 -16.01
CA ASP A 71 8.31 3.54 -17.40
C ASP A 71 9.64 4.21 -17.75
N ILE A 72 10.18 5.02 -16.83
CA ILE A 72 11.47 5.69 -17.03
C ILE A 72 12.62 4.69 -17.08
N ILE A 73 12.65 3.68 -16.21
CA ILE A 73 13.69 2.64 -16.27
C ILE A 73 13.66 1.91 -17.61
N VAL A 74 12.47 1.51 -18.09
CA VAL A 74 12.33 0.81 -19.37
C VAL A 74 12.82 1.68 -20.52
N ASN A 75 12.41 2.96 -20.54
CA ASN A 75 12.81 3.89 -21.58
C ASN A 75 14.31 4.23 -21.52
N LEU A 76 14.87 4.45 -20.34
CA LEU A 76 16.30 4.70 -20.16
C LEU A 76 17.14 3.51 -20.62
N THR A 77 16.78 2.31 -20.18
CA THR A 77 17.45 1.06 -20.57
C THR A 77 17.47 0.89 -22.09
N ARG A 78 16.33 1.12 -22.76
CA ARG A 78 16.24 1.10 -24.22
C ARG A 78 17.17 2.13 -24.87
N ASN A 79 17.15 3.37 -24.39
CA ASN A 79 18.00 4.44 -24.93
C ASN A 79 19.49 4.14 -24.75
N ILE A 80 19.91 3.54 -23.63
CA ILE A 80 21.30 3.09 -23.42
C ILE A 80 21.67 2.06 -24.48
N ILE A 81 20.85 1.03 -24.67
CA ILE A 81 21.09 -0.03 -25.64
C ILE A 81 21.18 0.53 -27.05
N ASP A 82 20.24 1.39 -27.43
CA ASP A 82 20.18 1.98 -28.78
C ASP A 82 21.37 2.91 -29.03
N PHE A 83 21.77 3.70 -28.03
CA PHE A 83 22.93 4.59 -28.14
C PHE A 83 24.24 3.81 -28.26
N VAL A 84 24.45 2.78 -27.44
CA VAL A 84 25.66 1.95 -27.50
C VAL A 84 25.76 1.23 -28.84
N LYS A 85 24.65 0.71 -29.37
CA LYS A 85 24.61 0.14 -30.72
C LYS A 85 24.98 1.17 -31.79
N ALA A 86 24.38 2.36 -31.74
CA ALA A 86 24.68 3.42 -32.71
C ALA A 86 26.16 3.83 -32.65
N TYR A 87 26.74 3.91 -31.46
CA TYR A 87 28.16 4.16 -31.26
C TYR A 87 29.06 3.07 -31.87
N TYR A 88 28.74 1.79 -31.63
CA TYR A 88 29.48 0.68 -32.22
C TYR A 88 29.37 0.65 -33.74
N THR A 89 28.19 0.91 -34.30
CA THR A 89 28.03 1.06 -35.75
C THR A 89 28.89 2.21 -36.29
N ALA A 90 28.93 3.36 -35.62
CA ALA A 90 29.74 4.50 -36.04
C ALA A 90 31.26 4.24 -35.95
N LEU A 91 31.70 3.37 -35.03
CA LEU A 91 33.07 2.87 -34.98
C LEU A 91 33.36 1.94 -36.18
N GLU A 92 32.45 1.02 -36.49
CA GLU A 92 32.58 0.08 -37.61
C GLU A 92 32.58 0.78 -38.98
N THR A 93 31.79 1.84 -39.14
CA THR A 93 31.75 2.64 -40.37
C THR A 93 32.92 3.63 -40.48
N GLY A 94 33.68 3.83 -39.41
CA GLY A 94 34.80 4.77 -39.36
C GLY A 94 34.38 6.24 -39.26
N GLU A 95 33.11 6.53 -38.97
CA GLU A 95 32.61 7.88 -38.69
C GLU A 95 33.23 8.45 -37.40
N ILE A 96 33.48 7.56 -36.44
CA ILE A 96 34.13 7.87 -35.17
C ILE A 96 35.38 6.99 -35.04
N GLY A 97 36.50 7.58 -34.61
CA GLY A 97 37.76 6.83 -34.42
C GLY A 97 37.78 6.03 -33.12
N GLU A 98 38.51 4.91 -33.11
CA GLU A 98 38.63 4.00 -31.95
C GLU A 98 39.07 4.66 -30.65
N GLU A 99 39.87 5.73 -30.73
CA GLU A 99 40.30 6.55 -29.60
C GLU A 99 39.14 7.11 -28.77
N SER A 100 37.92 7.24 -29.35
CA SER A 100 36.76 7.75 -28.64
C SER A 100 36.27 6.83 -27.51
N ARG A 101 36.68 5.56 -27.51
CA ARG A 101 36.34 4.59 -26.46
C ARG A 101 36.74 5.08 -25.07
N ARG A 102 37.81 5.89 -24.98
CA ARG A 102 38.29 6.53 -23.74
C ARG A 102 37.28 7.47 -23.09
N TYR A 103 36.37 8.10 -23.84
CA TYR A 103 35.41 9.04 -23.26
C TYR A 103 34.30 8.35 -22.48
N TYR A 104 33.93 7.13 -22.89
CA TYR A 104 32.87 6.33 -22.27
C TYR A 104 33.41 5.35 -21.23
N ASN A 105 34.73 5.26 -21.06
CA ASN A 105 35.41 4.23 -20.25
C ASN A 105 35.06 2.81 -20.71
N ILE A 106 34.99 2.59 -22.03
CA ILE A 106 34.73 1.29 -22.63
C ILE A 106 36.04 0.78 -23.23
N THR A 107 36.42 -0.48 -22.99
CA THR A 107 37.68 -1.03 -23.52
C THR A 107 37.50 -1.77 -24.85
N ASP A 108 36.37 -2.44 -25.06
CA ASP A 108 36.07 -3.26 -26.24
C ASP A 108 34.57 -3.17 -26.58
N TYR A 109 34.02 -4.06 -27.40
CA TYR A 109 32.57 -4.20 -27.64
C TYR A 109 31.84 -4.77 -26.40
N GLU A 110 31.82 -3.98 -25.32
CA GLU A 110 31.15 -4.31 -24.08
C GLU A 110 29.63 -4.20 -24.26
N ILE A 111 28.90 -5.24 -23.86
CA ILE A 111 27.44 -5.20 -23.81
C ILE A 111 27.04 -4.63 -22.45
N PRO A 112 26.24 -3.54 -22.39
CA PRO A 112 25.84 -2.96 -21.12
C PRO A 112 25.12 -3.98 -20.23
N ASP A 113 25.65 -4.21 -19.03
CA ASP A 113 24.90 -4.88 -17.97
C ASP A 113 23.88 -3.89 -17.39
N LEU A 114 22.60 -4.18 -17.61
CA LEU A 114 21.47 -3.36 -17.19
C LEU A 114 20.53 -4.15 -16.27
N SER A 115 21.08 -5.12 -15.54
CA SER A 115 20.31 -6.02 -14.67
C SER A 115 19.81 -5.36 -13.39
N CYS A 116 20.47 -4.29 -12.92
CA CYS A 116 20.01 -3.50 -11.78
C CYS A 116 20.08 -1.98 -12.02
N GLU A 117 19.31 -1.23 -11.23
CA GLU A 117 19.21 0.24 -11.34
C GLU A 117 20.58 0.93 -11.21
N VAL A 118 21.42 0.50 -10.28
CA VAL A 118 22.73 1.10 -10.04
C VAL A 118 23.59 1.04 -11.31
N GLN A 119 23.53 -0.08 -12.03
CA GLN A 119 24.25 -0.24 -13.29
C GLN A 119 23.65 0.60 -14.40
N ILE A 120 22.31 0.69 -14.48
CA ILE A 120 21.62 1.54 -15.46
C ILE A 120 22.04 3.02 -15.28
N LEU A 121 22.05 3.51 -14.03
CA LEU A 121 22.47 4.88 -13.72
C LEU A 121 23.95 5.12 -14.03
N ASP A 122 24.82 4.19 -13.67
CA ASP A 122 26.25 4.26 -13.97
C ASP A 122 26.51 4.29 -15.48
N TRP A 123 25.87 3.41 -16.25
CA TRP A 123 25.94 3.42 -17.72
C TRP A 123 25.41 4.72 -18.32
N ALA A 124 24.22 5.17 -17.90
CA ALA A 124 23.64 6.41 -18.39
C ALA A 124 24.57 7.61 -18.13
N LYS A 125 25.11 7.73 -16.92
CA LYS A 125 26.05 8.79 -16.55
C LYS A 125 27.32 8.75 -17.39
N ARG A 126 27.93 7.59 -17.53
CA ARG A 126 29.15 7.39 -18.35
C ARG A 126 28.92 7.82 -19.80
N LEU A 127 27.77 7.45 -20.38
CA LEU A 127 27.42 7.80 -21.76
C LEU A 127 27.17 9.30 -21.93
N VAL A 128 26.37 9.90 -21.04
CA VAL A 128 26.06 11.35 -21.08
C VAL A 128 27.33 12.19 -20.90
N GLU A 129 28.15 11.89 -19.88
CA GLU A 129 29.38 12.63 -19.62
C GLU A 129 30.46 12.37 -20.68
N GLY A 130 30.54 11.15 -21.19
CA GLY A 130 31.46 10.76 -22.26
C GLY A 130 31.15 11.47 -23.58
N GLU A 131 29.88 11.44 -24.01
CA GLU A 131 29.45 12.10 -25.24
C GLU A 131 29.65 13.60 -25.16
N ARG A 132 29.32 14.21 -24.02
CA ARG A 132 29.53 15.65 -23.81
C ARG A 132 31.01 16.02 -23.96
N ARG A 133 31.92 15.21 -23.43
CA ARG A 133 33.38 15.42 -23.58
C ARG A 133 33.84 15.21 -25.03
N ARG A 134 33.36 14.16 -25.70
CA ARG A 134 33.68 13.89 -27.11
C ARG A 134 33.27 15.06 -28.01
N ILE A 135 32.05 15.58 -27.85
CA ILE A 135 31.54 16.73 -28.60
C ILE A 135 32.35 18.00 -28.28
N PHE A 136 32.69 18.22 -27.01
CA PHE A 136 33.50 19.37 -26.60
C PHE A 136 34.90 19.37 -27.23
N GLU A 137 35.51 18.20 -27.42
CA GLU A 137 36.79 18.03 -28.12
C GLU A 137 36.67 18.02 -29.66
N GLY A 138 35.50 18.39 -30.21
CA GLY A 138 35.26 18.53 -31.64
C GLY A 138 34.81 17.25 -32.35
N GLY A 139 34.44 16.21 -31.60
CA GLY A 139 33.88 14.98 -32.17
C GLY A 139 32.47 15.18 -32.75
N ILE A 140 32.16 14.43 -33.80
CA ILE A 140 30.84 14.44 -34.43
C ILE A 140 29.82 13.81 -33.47
N PRO A 141 28.67 14.44 -33.19
CA PRO A 141 27.66 13.89 -32.28
C PRO A 141 26.90 12.71 -32.91
N ILE A 142 26.49 11.74 -32.08
CA ILE A 142 25.55 10.71 -32.50
C ILE A 142 24.14 11.32 -32.50
N THR A 143 23.49 11.29 -33.67
CA THR A 143 22.20 11.96 -33.89
C THR A 143 21.00 11.04 -33.71
N ASN A 144 21.18 9.72 -33.72
CA ASN A 144 20.09 8.76 -33.60
C ASN A 144 20.51 7.49 -32.85
N PRO A 145 20.15 7.32 -31.56
CA PRO A 145 19.41 8.28 -30.75
C PRO A 145 20.29 9.46 -30.30
N THR A 146 19.73 10.66 -30.22
CA THR A 146 20.43 11.84 -29.68
C THR A 146 20.71 11.63 -28.19
N ILE A 147 21.91 12.00 -27.74
CA ILE A 147 22.29 11.93 -26.32
C ILE A 147 21.34 12.71 -25.38
N SER A 148 20.70 13.76 -25.90
CA SER A 148 19.70 14.53 -25.15
C SER A 148 18.54 13.66 -24.66
N ASN A 149 18.10 12.66 -25.44
CA ASN A 149 17.05 11.75 -25.00
C ASN A 149 17.50 10.96 -23.77
N LEU A 150 18.73 10.44 -23.80
CA LEU A 150 19.32 9.70 -22.69
C LEU A 150 19.45 10.59 -21.45
N SER A 151 19.94 11.83 -21.60
CA SER A 151 20.08 12.80 -20.51
C SER A 151 18.73 13.09 -19.84
N ILE A 152 17.66 13.32 -20.62
CA ILE A 152 16.33 13.61 -20.07
C ILE A 152 15.82 12.45 -19.19
N TYR A 153 15.99 11.20 -19.63
CA TYR A 153 15.56 10.05 -18.85
C TYR A 153 16.46 9.79 -17.63
N TYR A 154 17.77 10.07 -17.75
CA TYR A 154 18.72 9.99 -16.64
C TYR A 154 18.36 10.98 -15.53
N ASP A 155 18.20 12.27 -15.87
CA ASP A 155 17.86 13.33 -14.92
C ASP A 155 16.53 13.02 -14.22
N ARG A 156 15.53 12.56 -15.00
CA ARG A 156 14.22 12.18 -14.45
C ARG A 156 14.30 10.97 -13.51
N LEU A 157 15.20 10.02 -13.78
CA LEU A 157 15.39 8.86 -12.90
C LEU A 157 16.03 9.28 -11.57
N GLU A 158 17.03 10.17 -11.60
CA GLU A 158 17.63 10.72 -10.38
C GLU A 158 16.59 11.45 -9.51
N ASP A 159 15.79 12.33 -10.11
CA ASP A 159 14.70 13.04 -9.44
C ASP A 159 13.69 12.08 -8.79
N LEU A 160 13.30 11.02 -9.52
CA LEU A 160 12.38 10.04 -8.99
C LEU A 160 12.99 9.18 -7.89
N ASN A 161 14.28 8.84 -7.96
CA ASN A 161 14.95 8.09 -6.91
C ASN A 161 14.94 8.91 -5.60
N PHE A 162 15.25 10.20 -5.68
CA PHE A 162 15.12 11.12 -4.55
C PHE A 162 13.68 11.19 -4.01
N SER A 163 12.69 11.27 -4.91
CA SER A 163 11.28 11.27 -4.53
C SER A 163 10.86 9.96 -3.85
N GLN A 164 11.34 8.81 -4.33
CA GLN A 164 11.06 7.49 -3.78
C GLN A 164 11.61 7.35 -2.36
N ASN A 165 12.83 7.81 -2.10
CA ASN A 165 13.41 7.80 -0.75
C ASN A 165 12.62 8.71 0.20
N THR A 166 12.20 9.89 -0.27
CA THR A 166 11.35 10.80 0.50
C THR A 166 9.98 10.18 0.82
N SER A 167 9.35 9.51 -0.16
CA SER A 167 8.08 8.81 0.03
C SER A 167 8.20 7.67 1.03
N LYS A 168 9.27 6.87 0.99
CA LYS A 168 9.52 5.81 2.00
C LYS A 168 9.58 6.38 3.41
N ASN A 169 10.39 7.42 3.63
CA ASN A 169 10.49 8.08 4.93
C ASN A 169 9.12 8.62 5.42
N THR A 170 8.31 9.16 4.50
CA THR A 170 6.97 9.68 4.83
C THR A 170 6.01 8.55 5.21
N ILE A 171 6.06 7.43 4.49
CA ILE A 171 5.26 6.24 4.81
C ILE A 171 5.66 5.69 6.18
N ASP A 172 6.94 5.50 6.44
CA ASP A 172 7.41 4.96 7.72
C ASP A 172 6.98 5.86 8.89
N TYR A 173 7.12 7.17 8.73
CA TYR A 173 6.69 8.14 9.73
C TYR A 173 5.16 8.11 9.98
N THR A 174 4.35 8.11 8.92
CA THR A 174 2.88 8.05 9.05
C THR A 174 2.41 6.71 9.61
N ARG A 175 3.08 5.62 9.24
CA ARG A 175 2.84 4.28 9.77
C ARG A 175 3.13 4.18 11.26
N GLU A 176 4.28 4.68 11.72
CA GLU A 176 4.63 4.68 13.13
C GLU A 176 3.63 5.48 13.98
N LYS A 177 3.19 6.64 13.46
CA LYS A 177 2.14 7.41 14.11
C LYS A 177 0.83 6.63 14.18
N LEU A 178 0.41 6.01 13.08
CA LEU A 178 -0.80 5.21 13.04
C LEU A 178 -0.74 4.05 14.04
N ILE A 179 0.38 3.34 14.16
CA ILE A 179 0.57 2.26 15.13
C ILE A 179 0.42 2.76 16.58
N LYS A 180 0.99 3.93 16.91
CA LYS A 180 0.84 4.54 18.24
C LYS A 180 -0.62 4.92 18.52
N GLU A 181 -1.31 5.46 17.53
CA GLU A 181 -2.73 5.79 17.67
C GLU A 181 -3.62 4.53 17.73
N ARG A 182 -3.27 3.43 17.05
CA ARG A 182 -3.97 2.14 17.17
C ARG A 182 -3.98 1.65 18.62
N GLN A 183 -2.83 1.71 19.31
CA GLN A 183 -2.74 1.30 20.72
C GLN A 183 -3.64 2.14 21.62
N LYS A 184 -3.60 3.47 21.49
CA LYS A 184 -4.47 4.38 22.24
C LYS A 184 -5.95 4.13 21.96
N THR A 185 -6.30 3.91 20.69
CA THR A 185 -7.66 3.59 20.28
C THR A 185 -8.13 2.27 20.86
N ASP A 186 -7.30 1.22 20.85
CA ASP A 186 -7.62 -0.09 21.43
C ASP A 186 -7.86 -0.01 22.94
N ASP A 187 -7.06 0.79 23.65
CA ASP A 187 -7.22 1.03 25.08
C ASP A 187 -8.51 1.81 25.39
N LEU A 188 -8.82 2.83 24.58
CA LEU A 188 -10.05 3.61 24.73
C LEU A 188 -11.29 2.77 24.44
N ILE A 189 -11.30 2.00 23.34
CA ILE A 189 -12.40 1.09 22.99
C ILE A 189 -12.60 0.06 24.10
N ARG A 190 -11.51 -0.50 24.66
CA ARG A 190 -11.61 -1.43 25.78
C ARG A 190 -12.27 -0.79 27.00
N ASN A 191 -11.91 0.45 27.32
CA ASN A 191 -12.50 1.18 28.44
C ASN A 191 -13.99 1.49 28.21
N LEU A 192 -14.34 1.97 27.01
CA LEU A 192 -15.72 2.23 26.60
C LEU A 192 -16.57 0.96 26.74
N TRP A 193 -16.13 -0.15 26.14
CA TRP A 193 -16.85 -1.41 26.17
C TRP A 193 -16.99 -1.98 27.58
N ASN A 194 -15.95 -1.89 28.43
CA ASN A 194 -16.06 -2.29 29.83
C ASN A 194 -17.10 -1.46 30.59
N THR A 195 -17.13 -0.14 30.35
CA THR A 195 -18.08 0.77 31.01
C THR A 195 -19.52 0.46 30.60
N ILE A 196 -19.75 0.22 29.30
CA ILE A 196 -21.05 -0.16 28.75
C ILE A 196 -21.51 -1.51 29.33
N GLU A 197 -20.65 -2.53 29.32
CA GLU A 197 -20.99 -3.86 29.83
C GLU A 197 -21.31 -3.85 31.33
N ALA A 198 -20.58 -3.05 32.12
CA ALA A 198 -20.85 -2.89 33.55
C ALA A 198 -22.21 -2.20 33.81
N ALA A 199 -22.60 -1.23 32.98
CA ALA A 199 -23.88 -0.55 33.13
C ALA A 199 -25.07 -1.50 32.92
N PHE A 200 -24.95 -2.48 32.02
CA PHE A 200 -26.00 -3.45 31.70
C PHE A 200 -25.84 -4.80 32.41
N GLU A 201 -24.95 -4.92 33.40
CA GLU A 201 -24.70 -6.18 34.11
C GLU A 201 -25.93 -6.70 34.88
N HIS A 202 -26.85 -5.81 35.25
CA HIS A 202 -28.09 -6.12 35.96
C HIS A 202 -29.18 -6.77 35.08
N LEU A 203 -29.03 -6.75 33.76
CA LEU A 203 -30.00 -7.32 32.81
C LEU A 203 -29.77 -8.83 32.57
N SER A 204 -30.76 -9.49 31.98
CA SER A 204 -30.58 -10.87 31.52
C SER A 204 -29.51 -10.95 30.42
N PHE A 205 -28.96 -12.15 30.19
CA PHE A 205 -27.82 -12.32 29.29
C PHE A 205 -28.13 -11.88 27.85
N GLU A 206 -29.29 -12.26 27.33
CA GLU A 206 -29.78 -11.91 25.99
C GLU A 206 -30.00 -10.40 25.86
N GLU A 207 -30.72 -9.79 26.82
CA GLU A 207 -31.01 -8.36 26.82
C GLU A 207 -29.72 -7.53 26.94
N ARG A 208 -28.79 -7.94 27.81
CA ARG A 208 -27.49 -7.27 27.97
C ARG A 208 -26.72 -7.21 26.65
N ILE A 209 -26.69 -8.30 25.89
CA ILE A 209 -25.99 -8.35 24.60
C ILE A 209 -26.67 -7.43 23.59
N GLU A 210 -28.01 -7.42 23.54
CA GLU A 210 -28.75 -6.54 22.65
C GLU A 210 -28.53 -5.07 22.96
N GLU A 211 -28.58 -4.68 24.24
CA GLU A 211 -28.27 -3.30 24.66
C GLU A 211 -26.82 -2.92 24.34
N CYS A 212 -25.84 -3.77 24.67
CA CYS A 212 -24.43 -3.48 24.35
C CYS A 212 -24.16 -3.37 22.84
N ARG A 213 -24.89 -4.13 22.00
CA ARG A 213 -24.78 -4.04 20.54
C ARG A 213 -25.24 -2.68 20.00
N LYS A 214 -26.20 -2.00 20.65
CA LYS A 214 -26.62 -0.64 20.27
C LYS A 214 -25.48 0.36 20.41
N TYR A 215 -24.57 0.12 21.35
CA TYR A 215 -23.34 0.91 21.55
C TYR A 215 -22.17 0.47 20.67
N GLY A 216 -22.40 -0.38 19.67
CA GLY A 216 -21.35 -0.86 18.76
C GLY A 216 -20.44 -1.95 19.33
N VAL A 217 -20.80 -2.58 20.46
CA VAL A 217 -20.03 -3.71 21.01
C VAL A 217 -20.27 -4.95 20.15
N VAL A 218 -19.17 -5.55 19.65
CA VAL A 218 -19.24 -6.73 18.78
C VAL A 218 -18.95 -8.00 19.57
N TYR A 219 -19.89 -8.95 19.51
CA TYR A 219 -19.80 -10.26 20.14
C TYR A 219 -19.64 -11.36 19.11
N TYR A 220 -18.72 -12.29 19.35
CA TYR A 220 -18.48 -13.45 18.50
C TYR A 220 -18.95 -14.74 19.16
N ASP A 221 -19.71 -15.54 18.42
CA ASP A 221 -20.04 -16.89 18.85
C ASP A 221 -18.83 -17.82 18.75
N ARG A 222 -18.68 -18.70 19.74
CA ARG A 222 -17.69 -19.77 19.68
C ARG A 222 -17.97 -20.66 18.48
N PRO A 223 -16.95 -21.21 17.80
CA PRO A 223 -17.14 -22.10 16.65
C PRO A 223 -18.11 -23.26 16.92
N SER A 224 -18.06 -23.85 18.11
CA SER A 224 -18.98 -24.92 18.56
C SER A 224 -20.44 -24.46 18.73
N GLU A 225 -20.66 -23.19 19.05
CA GLU A 225 -21.99 -22.59 19.23
C GLU A 225 -22.59 -22.11 17.92
N ARG A 226 -21.75 -21.72 16.95
CA ARG A 226 -22.15 -21.38 15.58
C ARG A 226 -22.78 -22.56 14.87
N THR A 227 -22.22 -23.76 15.04
CA THR A 227 -22.78 -25.01 14.49
C THR A 227 -24.13 -25.35 15.13
N ALA A 228 -24.27 -25.15 16.45
CA ALA A 228 -25.54 -25.40 17.16
C ALA A 228 -26.64 -24.38 16.77
N ARG A 229 -26.32 -23.09 16.66
CA ARG A 229 -27.26 -22.06 16.18
C ARG A 229 -27.68 -22.29 14.73
N ASN A 230 -26.72 -22.62 13.86
CA ASN A 230 -27.02 -22.96 12.47
C ASN A 230 -27.92 -24.21 12.39
N ASN A 231 -27.67 -25.26 13.18
CA ASN A 231 -28.51 -26.46 13.19
C ASN A 231 -29.95 -26.16 13.64
N ASN A 232 -30.15 -25.30 14.65
CA ASN A 232 -31.49 -24.89 15.10
C ASN A 232 -32.22 -23.98 14.09
N SER A 233 -31.50 -23.11 13.37
CA SER A 233 -32.08 -22.32 12.26
C SER A 233 -32.38 -23.19 11.04
N PHE A 234 -31.58 -24.23 10.80
CA PHE A 234 -31.83 -25.23 9.76
C PHE A 234 -33.04 -26.11 10.10
N GLU A 235 -33.28 -26.51 11.35
CA GLU A 235 -34.49 -27.27 11.72
C GLU A 235 -35.80 -26.50 11.49
N SER A 236 -35.76 -25.16 11.59
CA SER A 236 -36.90 -24.28 11.35
C SER A 236 -37.08 -23.87 9.87
N THR A 237 -36.04 -23.98 9.02
CA THR A 237 -36.14 -23.75 7.55
C THR A 237 -36.17 -25.03 6.70
N THR A 238 -35.82 -26.20 7.26
CA THR A 238 -35.79 -27.49 6.52
C THR A 238 -37.18 -28.10 6.27
N LYS A 239 -38.27 -27.48 6.74
CA LYS A 239 -39.64 -27.83 6.31
C LYS A 239 -40.08 -27.17 5.00
N GLN A 240 -39.33 -26.24 4.41
CA GLN A 240 -39.76 -25.54 3.19
C GLN A 240 -38.75 -25.50 2.03
N GLN A 241 -37.48 -25.90 2.21
CA GLN A 241 -36.48 -25.85 1.13
C GLN A 241 -35.75 -27.20 0.98
N LYS A 242 -36.50 -28.24 0.59
CA LYS A 242 -35.96 -29.53 0.09
C LYS A 242 -36.19 -29.75 -1.41
N HIS A 243 -36.64 -28.74 -2.13
CA HIS A 243 -36.55 -28.69 -3.58
C HIS A 243 -35.58 -27.57 -3.96
N GLU A 244 -34.75 -27.79 -4.99
CA GLU A 244 -33.80 -26.81 -5.55
C GLU A 244 -32.45 -26.62 -4.83
N TYR A 245 -31.63 -27.67 -4.72
CA TYR A 245 -30.17 -27.46 -4.73
C TYR A 245 -29.38 -28.66 -5.27
N HIS A 246 -29.82 -29.19 -6.42
CA HIS A 246 -29.01 -30.08 -7.24
C HIS A 246 -28.81 -29.46 -8.62
N LYS A 247 -28.01 -28.40 -8.70
CA LYS A 247 -27.33 -27.98 -9.94
C LYS A 247 -26.28 -26.92 -9.63
N SER A 248 -25.14 -27.02 -10.30
CA SER A 248 -24.04 -26.04 -10.37
C SER A 248 -22.95 -26.08 -9.28
N LYS A 249 -22.33 -27.25 -9.10
CA LYS A 249 -20.87 -27.28 -8.93
C LYS A 249 -20.24 -27.65 -10.27
N SER A 250 -19.55 -26.73 -10.93
CA SER A 250 -18.41 -27.06 -11.79
C SER A 250 -17.73 -25.78 -12.29
N ARG A 251 -16.39 -25.85 -12.43
CA ARG A 251 -15.46 -24.95 -13.17
C ARG A 251 -14.72 -23.90 -12.33
N THR A 252 -13.51 -24.23 -11.83
CA THR A 252 -12.13 -24.12 -12.44
C THR A 252 -11.49 -22.76 -12.13
N SER A 253 -10.51 -22.63 -11.23
CA SER A 253 -9.07 -23.01 -11.27
C SER A 253 -8.15 -22.03 -12.03
N LYS A 254 -7.33 -21.30 -11.24
CA LYS A 254 -5.90 -20.90 -11.38
C LYS A 254 -5.28 -20.65 -12.77
N LEU A 255 -4.45 -19.59 -12.86
CA LEU A 255 -3.10 -19.49 -13.48
C LEU A 255 -2.47 -18.12 -13.05
N LEU A 256 -1.32 -18.08 -12.34
CA LEU A 256 0.08 -17.75 -12.77
C LEU A 256 0.28 -16.33 -13.37
N ASN A 257 1.35 -15.54 -13.23
CA ASN A 257 2.62 -15.50 -12.48
C ASN A 257 3.31 -14.17 -12.89
N GLN A 258 4.00 -13.42 -12.02
CA GLN A 258 5.38 -12.89 -12.20
C GLN A 258 5.78 -11.96 -11.03
N LYS A 259 6.81 -12.35 -10.29
CA LYS A 259 7.38 -11.60 -9.15
C LYS A 259 8.52 -10.72 -9.66
N VAL A 260 8.25 -9.43 -9.82
CA VAL A 260 9.29 -8.40 -9.68
C VAL A 260 9.41 -8.18 -8.18
N VAL A 261 10.62 -8.32 -7.62
CA VAL A 261 10.85 -8.07 -6.20
C VAL A 261 10.65 -6.58 -5.95
N LEU A 262 9.44 -6.24 -5.56
CA LEU A 262 9.10 -4.95 -4.98
C LEU A 262 9.50 -4.98 -3.52
N LEU A 263 9.87 -3.82 -2.98
CA LEU A 263 9.60 -3.54 -1.57
C LEU A 263 8.08 -3.57 -1.40
N GLU A 264 7.52 -4.77 -1.26
CA GLU A 264 6.12 -4.98 -0.90
C GLU A 264 5.97 -4.47 0.54
N ILE A 265 5.43 -3.26 0.69
CA ILE A 265 4.80 -2.90 1.95
C ILE A 265 3.54 -3.76 2.01
N PRO A 266 3.39 -4.66 3.00
CA PRO A 266 2.26 -5.57 3.05
C PRO A 266 0.94 -4.78 3.05
N PHE A 267 0.06 -5.16 2.14
CA PHE A 267 -1.23 -4.53 1.84
C PHE A 267 -2.35 -4.91 2.85
N ASP A 268 -2.02 -5.62 3.92
CA ASP A 268 -3.00 -6.32 4.77
C ASP A 268 -3.77 -5.43 5.76
N ASP A 269 -3.61 -4.10 5.72
CA ASP A 269 -4.12 -3.18 6.75
C ASP A 269 -4.98 -2.00 6.23
N LEU A 270 -5.44 -2.03 4.98
CA LEU A 270 -6.44 -1.08 4.46
C LEU A 270 -7.88 -1.56 4.70
#